data_AF-A0A8H4A2T4-F1
#
_entry.id   AF-A0A8H4A2T4-F1
#
_cell.length_a   1.000
_cell.length_b   1.000
_cell.length_c   1.000
_cell.angle_alpha   90.00
_cell.angle_beta   90.00
_cell.angle_gamma   90.00
#
_symmetry.space_group_name_H-M   'P 1'
#
loop_
_entity.id
_entity.type
_entity.pdbx_description
1 polymer ?
#
loop_
_entity_poly.entity_id
_entity_poly.type
_entity_poly.pdbx_seq_one_letter_code
_entity_poly.pdbx_strand_id
1 'polypeptide(L)'
;MDIFDDVLFPKFLQYFTSIPSFILDPILLTADGFIRANAIYSSGVDHIRFGKHYNPSLNTSWVAILICGTLCGCGGDLWEFTFQLASPKWTFCTPPAFLNPTHDMKMSFITTLFYALTTSDIQLPIMSFTPLLDIDQGRALATHVFIGLNLIKLKDPTHLRYSQDTKNIENKDKVQ
;
A
#
# COMPACT_ATOMS: atom_id res chain seq x y z
N MET A 1 -6.91 -19.43 -25.06
CA MET A 1 -5.96 -19.36 -23.94
C MET A 1 -6.75 -19.67 -22.69
N ASP A 2 -7.32 -20.88 -22.59
CA ASP A 2 -8.55 -21.09 -21.78
C ASP A 2 -8.52 -22.32 -20.86
N ILE A 3 -7.47 -23.14 -20.87
CA ILE A 3 -7.39 -24.33 -19.99
C ILE A 3 -6.71 -23.98 -18.65
N PHE A 4 -5.93 -22.90 -18.61
CA PHE A 4 -5.20 -22.49 -17.41
C PHE A 4 -6.10 -21.79 -16.38
N ASP A 5 -7.11 -21.05 -16.83
CA ASP A 5 -7.98 -20.25 -15.95
C ASP A 5 -9.15 -21.06 -15.37
N ASP A 6 -9.75 -21.99 -16.12
CA ASP A 6 -10.99 -22.66 -15.68
C ASP A 6 -10.81 -23.78 -14.65
N VAL A 7 -9.63 -24.43 -14.59
CA VAL A 7 -9.40 -25.60 -13.69
C VAL A 7 -8.35 -25.33 -12.62
N LEU A 8 -7.32 -24.53 -12.94
CA LEU A 8 -6.22 -24.28 -12.02
C LEU A 8 -6.59 -23.24 -10.96
N PHE A 9 -7.28 -22.17 -11.37
CA PHE A 9 -7.70 -21.07 -10.49
C PHE A 9 -8.61 -21.53 -9.33
N PRO A 10 -9.69 -22.31 -9.56
CA PRO A 10 -10.52 -22.79 -8.46
C PRO A 10 -9.79 -23.75 -7.52
N LYS A 11 -8.87 -24.60 -8.04
CA LYS A 11 -8.05 -25.49 -7.20
C LYS A 11 -7.01 -24.73 -6.37
N PHE A 12 -6.41 -23.71 -6.95
CA PHE A 12 -5.48 -22.82 -6.26
C PHE A 12 -6.20 -22.08 -5.12
N LEU A 13 -7.37 -21.50 -5.37
CA LEU A 13 -8.18 -20.85 -4.35
C LEU A 13 -8.54 -21.81 -3.21
N GLN A 14 -8.96 -23.03 -3.54
CA GLN A 14 -9.34 -24.03 -2.54
C GLN A 14 -8.16 -24.43 -1.62
N TYR A 15 -6.97 -24.62 -2.21
CA TYR A 15 -5.74 -24.85 -1.45
C TYR A 15 -5.35 -23.65 -0.60
N PHE A 16 -5.45 -22.45 -1.16
CA PHE A 16 -5.15 -21.20 -0.47
C PHE A 16 -6.07 -20.99 0.74
N THR A 17 -7.38 -21.24 0.60
CA THR A 17 -8.34 -21.15 1.71
C THR A 17 -8.18 -22.23 2.77
N SER A 18 -7.40 -23.28 2.50
CA SER A 18 -7.16 -24.38 3.45
C SER A 18 -6.07 -24.06 4.49
N ILE A 19 -5.25 -23.03 4.26
CA ILE A 19 -4.18 -22.63 5.18
C ILE A 19 -4.79 -21.75 6.30
N PRO A 20 -4.40 -21.93 7.58
CA PRO A 20 -4.90 -21.09 8.66
C PRO A 20 -4.61 -19.61 8.44
N SER A 21 -5.62 -18.75 8.66
CA SER A 21 -5.51 -17.30 8.48
C SER A 21 -4.40 -16.67 9.32
N PHE A 22 -4.12 -17.22 10.52
CA PHE A 22 -3.00 -16.77 11.36
C PHE A 22 -1.62 -16.85 10.67
N ILE A 23 -1.45 -17.73 9.68
CA ILE A 23 -0.21 -17.87 8.90
C ILE A 23 -0.30 -17.06 7.60
N LEU A 24 -1.45 -17.07 6.94
CA LEU A 24 -1.63 -16.38 5.66
C LEU A 24 -1.62 -14.86 5.80
N ASP A 25 -2.33 -14.32 6.79
CA ASP A 25 -2.51 -12.88 6.99
C ASP A 25 -1.16 -12.15 7.10
N PRO A 26 -0.19 -12.55 7.95
CA PRO A 26 1.10 -11.87 8.01
C PRO A 26 1.93 -12.01 6.74
N ILE A 27 1.85 -13.16 6.04
CA ILE A 27 2.59 -13.37 4.78
C ILE A 27 2.04 -12.44 3.69
N LEU A 28 0.72 -12.40 3.52
CA LEU A 28 0.05 -11.56 2.54
C LEU A 28 0.24 -10.09 2.83
N LEU A 29 0.17 -9.71 4.10
CA LEU A 29 0.35 -8.32 4.53
C LEU A 29 1.81 -7.85 4.38
N THR A 30 2.77 -8.76 4.56
CA THR A 30 4.19 -8.50 4.28
C THR A 30 4.43 -8.35 2.78
N ALA A 31 3.86 -9.23 1.96
CA ALA A 31 3.97 -9.15 0.51
C ALA A 31 3.31 -7.87 -0.04
N ASP A 32 2.12 -7.52 0.44
CA ASP A 32 1.45 -6.25 0.15
C ASP A 32 2.33 -5.06 0.54
N GLY A 33 2.86 -5.08 1.77
CA GLY A 33 3.75 -4.04 2.28
C GLY A 33 5.00 -3.85 1.42
N PHE A 34 5.61 -4.96 0.99
CA PHE A 34 6.78 -4.94 0.11
C PHE A 34 6.46 -4.32 -1.26
N ILE A 35 5.37 -4.76 -1.91
CA ILE A 35 4.96 -4.27 -3.23
C ILE A 35 4.65 -2.77 -3.17
N ARG A 36 3.93 -2.34 -2.12
CA ARG A 36 3.55 -0.94 -1.94
C ARG A 36 4.75 -0.06 -1.60
N ALA A 37 5.68 -0.53 -0.77
CA ALA A 37 6.94 0.17 -0.54
C ALA A 37 7.71 0.37 -1.85
N ASN A 38 7.80 -0.67 -2.69
CA ASN A 38 8.45 -0.59 -3.99
C ASN A 38 7.78 0.41 -4.93
N ALA A 39 6.45 0.46 -4.93
CA ALA A 39 5.71 1.47 -5.68
C ALA A 39 6.01 2.90 -5.18
N ILE A 40 6.08 3.10 -3.85
CA ILE A 40 6.36 4.41 -3.24
C ILE A 40 7.72 4.96 -3.70
N TYR A 41 8.79 4.20 -3.53
CA TYR A 41 10.12 4.72 -3.87
C TYR A 41 10.39 4.71 -5.37
N SER A 42 10.00 3.67 -6.11
CA SER A 42 10.34 3.54 -7.54
C SER A 42 9.45 4.41 -8.42
N SER A 43 8.13 4.21 -8.32
CA SER A 43 7.15 4.88 -9.18
C SER A 43 6.73 6.25 -8.64
N GLY A 44 6.91 6.49 -7.33
CA GLY A 44 6.58 7.75 -6.69
C GLY A 44 7.78 8.70 -6.58
N VAL A 45 8.65 8.44 -5.61
CA VAL A 45 9.73 9.38 -5.25
C VAL A 45 10.82 9.46 -6.31
N ASP A 46 11.39 8.32 -6.71
CA ASP A 46 12.49 8.26 -7.68
C ASP A 46 12.02 8.72 -9.06
N HIS A 47 10.78 8.36 -9.43
CA HIS A 47 10.18 8.84 -10.68
C HIS A 47 10.13 10.36 -10.73
N ILE A 48 9.73 11.05 -9.65
CA ILE A 48 9.70 12.52 -9.63
C ILE A 48 11.12 13.11 -9.59
N ARG A 49 12.01 12.57 -8.75
CA ARG A 49 13.35 13.13 -8.54
C ARG A 49 14.28 12.95 -9.73
N PHE A 50 14.29 11.75 -10.30
CA PHE A 50 15.25 11.35 -11.34
C PHE A 50 14.59 11.17 -12.71
N GLY A 51 13.26 11.29 -12.79
CA GLY A 51 12.54 11.24 -14.04
C GLY A 51 12.80 12.45 -14.94
N LYS A 52 12.62 12.21 -16.24
CA LYS A 52 12.60 13.28 -17.24
C LYS A 52 11.19 13.84 -17.33
N HIS A 53 10.95 14.96 -16.66
CA HIS A 53 9.67 15.66 -16.70
C HIS A 53 9.71 16.81 -17.71
N TYR A 54 8.54 17.12 -18.28
CA TYR A 54 8.37 18.29 -19.14
C TYR A 54 8.75 19.59 -18.42
N ASN A 55 8.42 19.69 -17.13
CA ASN A 55 8.85 20.79 -16.28
C ASN A 55 9.96 20.29 -15.30
N PRO A 56 11.21 20.73 -15.48
CA PRO A 56 12.33 20.27 -14.64
C PRO A 56 12.24 20.75 -13.19
N SER A 57 11.41 21.77 -12.89
CA SER A 57 11.17 22.22 -11.52
C SER A 57 10.39 21.20 -10.68
N LEU A 58 9.80 20.17 -11.29
CA LEU A 58 9.13 19.09 -10.57
C LEU A 58 10.12 18.20 -9.81
N ASN A 59 11.34 18.03 -10.33
CA ASN A 59 12.36 17.14 -9.74
C ASN A 59 12.80 17.57 -8.34
N THR A 60 12.66 18.85 -8.03
CA THR A 60 13.00 19.44 -6.72
C THR A 60 11.76 19.75 -5.86
N SER A 61 10.56 19.51 -6.39
CA SER A 61 9.32 19.80 -5.68
C SER A 61 9.01 18.77 -4.61
N TRP A 62 9.22 19.13 -3.35
CA TRP A 62 8.86 18.30 -2.20
C TRP A 62 7.39 17.93 -2.17
N VAL A 63 6.53 18.85 -2.57
CA VAL A 63 5.08 18.60 -2.61
C VAL A 63 4.77 17.52 -3.64
N ALA A 64 5.38 17.58 -4.83
CA ALA A 64 5.19 16.55 -5.85
C ALA A 64 5.71 15.19 -5.38
N ILE A 65 6.90 15.15 -4.78
CA ILE A 65 7.50 13.93 -4.23
C ILE A 65 6.59 13.29 -3.18
N LEU A 66 6.10 14.09 -2.22
CA LEU A 66 5.25 13.60 -1.14
C LEU A 66 3.88 13.11 -1.65
N ILE A 67 3.24 13.87 -2.54
CA ILE A 67 1.94 13.50 -3.10
C ILE A 67 2.07 12.24 -3.96
N CYS A 68 3.00 12.20 -4.91
CA CYS A 68 3.17 11.06 -5.81
C CYS A 68 3.58 9.79 -5.05
N GLY A 69 4.53 9.88 -4.10
CA GLY A 69 4.89 8.74 -3.25
C GLY A 69 3.71 8.24 -2.44
N THR A 70 2.96 9.13 -1.78
CA THR A 70 1.78 8.76 -0.99
C THR A 70 0.72 8.08 -1.87
N LEU A 71 0.43 8.64 -3.06
CA LEU A 71 -0.53 8.07 -4.01
C LEU A 71 -0.09 6.72 -4.56
N CYS A 72 1.20 6.49 -4.80
CA CYS A 72 1.71 5.18 -5.19
C CYS A 72 1.52 4.14 -4.07
N GLY A 73 1.59 4.58 -2.81
CA GLY A 73 1.38 3.73 -1.65
C GLY A 73 -0.09 3.41 -1.37
N CYS A 74 -1.02 4.36 -1.48
CA CYS A 74 -2.43 4.16 -1.08
C CYS A 74 -3.45 4.47 -2.18
N GLY A 75 -3.03 4.53 -3.44
CA GLY A 75 -3.89 4.92 -4.56
C GLY A 75 -5.05 3.95 -4.82
N GLY A 76 -4.86 2.64 -4.60
CA GLY A 76 -5.88 1.62 -4.82
C GLY A 76 -7.21 1.94 -4.12
N ASP A 77 -7.15 2.29 -2.83
CA ASP A 77 -8.33 2.66 -2.05
C ASP A 77 -9.00 3.93 -2.58
N LEU A 78 -8.21 4.91 -3.05
CA LEU A 78 -8.77 6.12 -3.64
C LEU A 78 -9.55 5.81 -4.93
N TRP A 79 -9.04 4.92 -5.78
CA TRP A 79 -9.75 4.48 -6.99
C TRP A 79 -10.99 3.65 -6.64
N GLU A 80 -10.90 2.77 -5.64
CA GLU A 80 -12.02 1.96 -5.15
C GLU A 80 -13.17 2.85 -4.69
N PHE A 81 -12.92 3.84 -3.83
CA PHE A 81 -13.96 4.76 -3.36
C PHE A 81 -14.46 5.71 -4.45
N THR A 82 -13.58 6.18 -5.33
CA THR A 82 -13.95 7.16 -6.37
C THR A 82 -14.93 6.56 -7.37
N PHE A 83 -14.71 5.31 -7.78
CA PHE A 83 -15.50 4.65 -8.83
C PHE A 83 -16.44 3.58 -8.29
N GLN A 84 -16.45 3.35 -6.96
CA GLN A 84 -17.17 2.27 -6.31
C GLN A 84 -16.90 0.91 -6.97
N LEU A 85 -15.62 0.57 -7.16
CA LEU A 85 -15.22 -0.64 -7.91
C LEU A 85 -15.73 -1.94 -7.27
N ALA A 86 -15.98 -1.94 -5.96
CA ALA A 86 -16.56 -3.06 -5.23
C ALA A 86 -18.10 -3.13 -5.32
N SER A 87 -18.76 -2.12 -5.91
CA SER A 87 -20.20 -2.03 -6.06
C SER A 87 -20.63 -2.38 -7.48
N PRO A 88 -21.75 -3.12 -7.66
CA PRO A 88 -22.32 -3.34 -8.99
C PRO A 88 -22.90 -2.05 -9.61
N LYS A 89 -23.06 -0.98 -8.82
CA LYS A 89 -23.53 0.33 -9.28
C LYS A 89 -22.38 1.32 -9.26
N TRP A 90 -21.87 1.64 -10.44
CA TRP A 90 -20.85 2.66 -10.62
C TRP A 90 -21.43 4.06 -10.33
N THR A 91 -20.77 4.81 -9.45
CA THR A 91 -21.01 6.23 -9.28
C THR A 91 -19.69 6.94 -8.97
N PHE A 92 -19.57 8.21 -9.38
CA PHE A 92 -18.41 9.03 -9.08
C PHE A 92 -18.60 9.72 -7.72
N CYS A 93 -17.80 9.34 -6.73
CA CYS A 93 -17.86 9.89 -5.38
C CYS A 93 -16.53 10.52 -4.97
N THR A 94 -16.59 11.54 -4.11
CA THR A 94 -15.38 12.05 -3.47
C THR A 94 -14.90 11.06 -2.40
N PRO A 95 -13.65 10.55 -2.48
CA PRO A 95 -13.12 9.67 -1.46
C PRO A 95 -13.20 10.27 -0.05
N PRO A 96 -13.67 9.51 0.95
CA PRO A 96 -13.71 9.98 2.33
C PRO A 96 -12.32 10.26 2.89
N ALA A 97 -11.28 9.66 2.29
CA ALA A 97 -9.88 9.86 2.61
C ALA A 97 -9.45 11.34 2.59
N PHE A 98 -10.10 12.19 1.78
CA PHE A 98 -9.82 13.62 1.74
C PHE A 98 -10.31 14.38 2.97
N LEU A 99 -11.32 13.86 3.67
CA LEU A 99 -11.84 14.43 4.92
C LEU A 99 -11.17 13.79 6.14
N ASN A 100 -11.00 12.46 6.11
CA ASN A 100 -10.39 11.69 7.18
C ASN A 100 -9.35 10.72 6.58
N PRO A 101 -8.04 11.00 6.75
CA PRO A 101 -7.01 10.18 6.13
C PRO A 101 -7.03 8.74 6.66
N THR A 102 -7.06 7.79 5.74
CA THR A 102 -7.03 6.36 6.07
C THR A 102 -5.70 5.97 6.70
N HIS A 103 -5.68 4.84 7.41
CA HIS A 103 -4.43 4.29 7.97
C HIS A 103 -3.38 4.10 6.86
N ASP A 104 -3.79 3.55 5.72
CA ASP A 104 -2.94 3.34 4.56
C ASP A 104 -2.36 4.63 3.98
N MET A 105 -3.14 5.70 3.94
CA MET A 105 -2.65 7.01 3.48
C MET A 105 -1.63 7.60 4.47
N LYS A 106 -1.85 7.45 5.78
CA LYS A 106 -0.90 7.88 6.81
C LYS A 106 0.43 7.13 6.72
N MET A 107 0.39 5.80 6.58
CA MET A 107 1.61 5.00 6.47
C MET A 107 2.37 5.29 5.18
N SER A 108 1.65 5.42 4.06
CA SER A 108 2.25 5.78 2.77
C SER A 108 2.91 7.16 2.84
N PHE A 109 2.27 8.13 3.49
CA PHE A 109 2.84 9.45 3.70
C PHE A 109 4.10 9.42 4.58
N ILE A 110 4.06 8.71 5.72
CA ILE A 110 5.20 8.59 6.63
C ILE A 110 6.39 7.92 5.93
N THR A 111 6.17 6.81 5.24
CA THR A 111 7.23 6.12 4.51
C THR A 111 7.78 6.96 3.37
N THR A 112 6.92 7.67 2.63
CA THR A 112 7.35 8.59 1.57
C THR A 112 8.23 9.70 2.13
N LEU A 113 7.79 10.34 3.22
CA LEU A 113 8.55 11.38 3.90
C LEU A 113 9.88 10.84 4.41
N PHE A 114 9.87 9.67 5.04
CA PHE A 114 11.06 9.02 5.55
C PHE A 114 12.08 8.73 4.45
N TYR A 115 11.66 8.06 3.37
CA TYR A 115 12.53 7.75 2.23
C TYR A 115 13.04 9.02 1.55
N ALA A 116 12.17 10.01 1.34
CA ALA A 116 12.54 11.25 0.71
C ALA A 116 13.56 12.04 1.54
N LEU A 117 13.46 12.04 2.87
CA LEU A 117 14.41 12.67 3.78
C LEU A 117 15.76 11.94 3.81
N THR A 118 15.75 10.62 3.96
CA THR A 118 16.99 9.83 4.09
C THR A 118 17.82 9.79 2.81
N THR A 119 17.20 10.01 1.65
CA THR A 119 17.86 10.06 0.34
C THR A 119 18.05 11.48 -0.19
N SER A 120 17.62 12.51 0.55
CA SER A 120 17.83 13.91 0.15
C SER A 120 19.05 14.50 0.82
N ASP A 121 19.83 15.26 0.05
CA ASP A 121 20.95 16.07 0.55
C ASP A 121 20.46 17.38 1.22
N ILE A 122 19.38 17.30 1.98
CA ILE A 122 18.90 18.44 2.75
C ILE A 122 19.55 18.42 4.12
N GLN A 123 20.43 19.38 4.33
CA GLN A 123 20.94 19.75 5.65
C GLN A 123 19.81 20.42 6.46
N LEU A 124 18.87 19.62 6.96
CA LEU A 124 17.92 20.10 7.97
C LEU A 124 18.69 20.24 9.31
N PRO A 125 18.71 21.42 9.96
CA PRO A 125 19.44 21.61 11.22
C PRO A 125 18.93 20.73 12.38
N ILE A 126 17.75 20.11 12.22
CA ILE A 126 17.14 19.19 13.18
C ILE A 126 17.56 17.73 12.94
N MET A 127 18.11 17.43 11.75
CA MET A 127 18.36 16.06 11.27
C MET A 127 19.86 15.82 10.99
N SER A 128 20.73 16.31 11.87
CA SER A 128 22.17 16.02 11.85
C SER A 128 22.52 14.54 12.15
N PHE A 129 21.52 13.70 12.40
CA PHE A 129 21.66 12.30 12.82
C PHE A 129 21.41 11.26 11.73
N THR A 130 20.90 11.64 10.55
CA THR A 130 20.70 10.67 9.46
C THR A 130 21.80 10.79 8.44
N PRO A 131 22.67 9.77 8.27
CA PRO A 131 23.60 9.76 7.15
C PRO A 131 22.78 9.80 5.85
N LEU A 132 23.29 10.50 4.83
CA LEU A 132 22.78 10.42 3.47
C LEU A 132 22.90 8.95 3.05
N LEU A 133 21.79 8.22 3.07
CA LEU A 133 21.79 6.81 2.72
C LEU A 133 21.96 6.69 1.21
N ASP A 134 22.76 5.70 0.80
CA ASP A 134 22.74 5.30 -0.60
C ASP A 134 21.32 4.85 -0.99
N ILE A 135 20.95 5.02 -2.25
CA ILE A 135 19.58 4.79 -2.73
C ILE A 135 19.11 3.38 -2.37
N ASP A 136 19.97 2.37 -2.51
CA ASP A 136 19.62 0.98 -2.20
C ASP A 136 19.41 0.75 -0.69
N GLN A 137 20.21 1.42 0.15
CA GLN A 137 20.01 1.38 1.60
C GLN A 137 18.71 2.09 1.99
N GLY A 138 18.41 3.23 1.37
CA GLY A 138 17.19 3.99 1.58
C GLY A 138 15.95 3.18 1.23
N ARG A 139 15.97 2.49 0.09
CA ARG A 139 14.88 1.60 -0.38
C ARG A 139 14.68 0.42 0.57
N ALA A 140 15.76 -0.22 1.01
CA ALA A 140 15.69 -1.33 1.96
C ALA A 140 15.06 -0.87 3.28
N LEU A 141 15.47 0.27 3.82
CA LEU A 141 14.95 0.80 5.08
C LEU A 141 13.49 1.24 4.95
N ALA A 142 13.13 1.92 3.86
CA ALA A 142 11.75 2.31 3.57
C ALA A 142 10.81 1.09 3.49
N THR A 143 11.30 0.00 2.88
CA THR A 143 10.58 -1.28 2.82
C THR A 143 10.35 -1.86 4.21
N HIS A 144 11.38 -1.93 5.05
CA HIS A 144 11.24 -2.43 6.42
C HIS A 144 10.28 -1.57 7.26
N VAL A 145 10.37 -0.25 7.14
CA VAL A 145 9.47 0.68 7.81
C VAL A 145 8.03 0.45 7.36
N PHE A 146 7.77 0.39 6.05
CA PHE A 146 6.41 0.19 5.55
C PHE A 146 5.84 -1.16 5.97
N ILE A 147 6.60 -2.25 5.86
CA ILE A 147 6.17 -3.59 6.30
C ILE A 147 5.84 -3.57 7.78
N GLY A 148 6.73 -3.04 8.64
CA GLY A 148 6.50 -2.93 10.07
C GLY A 148 5.24 -2.15 10.42
N LEU A 149 5.01 -1.02 9.73
CA LEU A 149 3.81 -0.21 9.85
C LEU A 149 2.55 -0.94 9.35
N ASN A 150 2.64 -1.69 8.24
CA ASN A 150 1.50 -2.44 7.69
C ASN A 150 1.11 -3.59 8.64
N LEU A 151 2.08 -4.29 9.24
CA LEU A 151 1.85 -5.37 10.20
C LEU A 151 1.11 -4.92 11.47
N ILE A 152 1.11 -3.62 11.81
CA ILE A 152 0.29 -3.09 12.93
C ILE A 152 -1.19 -3.38 12.70
N LYS A 153 -1.65 -3.51 11.45
CA LYS A 153 -3.04 -3.89 11.13
C LYS A 153 -3.44 -5.25 11.70
N LEU A 154 -2.50 -6.17 11.95
CA LEU A 154 -2.79 -7.45 12.60
C LEU A 154 -3.26 -7.29 14.06
N LYS A 155 -2.91 -6.17 14.69
CA LYS A 155 -3.31 -5.85 16.07
C LYS A 155 -4.68 -5.15 16.13
N ASP A 156 -5.16 -4.62 15.01
CA ASP A 156 -6.42 -3.89 14.93
C ASP A 156 -7.60 -4.89 14.82
N PRO A 157 -8.57 -4.89 15.76
CA PRO A 157 -9.65 -5.89 15.81
C PRO A 157 -10.63 -5.84 14.63
N THR A 158 -10.48 -4.89 13.70
CA THR A 158 -11.23 -4.82 12.44
C THR A 158 -10.83 -5.90 11.43
N HIS A 159 -9.61 -6.44 11.46
CA HIS A 159 -9.22 -7.55 10.58
C HIS A 159 -9.92 -8.87 10.95
N LEU A 160 -10.21 -9.07 12.25
CA LEU A 160 -10.99 -10.21 12.74
C LEU A 160 -12.45 -10.17 12.27
N ARG A 161 -13.00 -9.00 11.92
CA ARG A 161 -14.36 -8.88 11.40
C ARG A 161 -14.52 -9.47 10.00
N TYR A 162 -13.53 -9.29 9.12
CA TYR A 162 -13.58 -9.88 7.77
C TYR A 162 -13.58 -11.42 7.81
N SER A 163 -12.85 -12.01 8.77
CA SER A 163 -12.86 -13.46 9.03
C SER A 163 -14.14 -13.95 9.71
N GLN A 164 -14.83 -13.11 10.49
CA GLN A 164 -16.12 -13.45 11.09
C GLN A 164 -17.30 -13.28 10.11
N ASP A 165 -17.26 -12.28 9.24
CA ASP A 165 -18.31 -12.03 8.25
C ASP A 165 -18.32 -13.10 7.14
N THR A 166 -17.14 -13.57 6.71
CA THR A 166 -17.03 -14.73 5.80
C THR A 166 -17.59 -16.02 6.41
N LYS A 167 -17.35 -16.27 7.71
CA LYS A 167 -17.95 -17.41 8.43
C LYS A 167 -19.47 -17.30 8.60
N ASN A 168 -19.99 -16.09 8.75
CA ASN A 168 -21.43 -15.85 8.88
C ASN A 168 -22.19 -15.97 7.55
N ILE A 169 -21.55 -15.63 6.43
CA ILE A 169 -22.11 -15.83 5.08
C ILE A 169 -22.15 -17.33 4.76
N GLU A 170 -21.05 -18.06 5.02
CA GLU A 170 -20.99 -19.50 4.76
C GLU A 170 -21.99 -20.31 5.62
N ASN A 171 -22.34 -19.82 6.82
CA ASN A 171 -23.38 -20.43 7.66
C ASN A 171 -24.81 -20.09 7.20
N LYS A 172 -25.04 -18.96 6.52
CA LYS A 172 -26.35 -18.65 5.95
C LYS A 172 -26.67 -19.51 4.73
N ASP A 173 -25.66 -19.83 3.93
CA ASP A 173 -25.81 -20.68 2.74
C ASP A 173 -25.96 -22.17 3.08
N LYS A 174 -25.67 -22.60 4.33
CA LYS A 174 -25.89 -23.97 4.83
C LYS A 174 -27.23 -24.15 5.55
N VAL A 175 -28.02 -23.08 5.71
CA VAL A 175 -29.31 -23.08 6.43
C VAL A 175 -30.52 -22.85 5.48
N GLN A 176 -30.28 -22.87 4.16
CA GLN A 176 -31.33 -23.02 3.14
C GLN A 176 -31.23 -24.38 2.47
#